data_AF-A0A923XWT0-F1
#
_entry.id   AF-A0A923XWT0-F1
#
_cell.length_a   1.000
_cell.length_b   1.000
_cell.length_c   1.000
_cell.angle_alpha   90.00
_cell.angle_beta   90.00
_cell.angle_gamma   90.00
#
_symmetry.space_group_name_H-M   'P 1'
#
loop_
_entity.id
_entity.type
_entity.pdbx_description
1 polymer ?
#
loop_
_entity_poly.entity_id
_entity_poly.type
_entity_poly.pdbx_seq_one_letter_code
_entity_poly.pdbx_strand_id
1 'polypeptide(L)'
;MADRTWIGRDLPRIMHDGRDYFLLSHHGALYLVHNHCPHRGGPLKFGYVNDMDAIVCPMHGNAYSAEGLIKRASTLRLQIMERTG
;
A
#
# COMPACT_ATOMS: atom_id res chain seq x y z
N MET A 1 6.94 7.52 17.91
CA MET A 1 5.74 6.66 17.94
C MET A 1 5.70 5.94 16.61
N ALA A 2 5.78 4.62 16.65
CA ALA A 2 6.50 3.82 15.66
C ALA A 2 6.01 3.99 14.21
N ASP A 3 6.99 4.20 13.33
CA ASP A 3 7.01 4.17 11.86
C ASP A 3 6.50 2.84 11.25
N ARG A 4 5.39 2.32 11.74
CA ARG A 4 4.85 1.01 11.33
C ARG A 4 4.17 1.11 9.99
N THR A 5 4.25 0.03 9.22
CA THR A 5 3.51 -0.08 7.98
C THR A 5 2.01 -0.08 8.26
N TRP A 6 1.28 0.73 7.50
CA TRP A 6 -0.19 0.78 7.55
C TRP A 6 -0.76 0.78 6.14
N ILE A 7 -1.76 -0.08 5.92
CA ILE A 7 -2.56 -0.10 4.70
C ILE A 7 -3.85 0.67 4.97
N GLY A 8 -4.17 1.66 4.16
CA GLY A 8 -5.39 2.47 4.24
C GLY A 8 -6.65 1.68 3.88
N ARG A 9 -6.94 0.63 4.65
CA ARG A 9 -7.99 -0.36 4.41
C ARG A 9 -9.38 0.27 4.31
N ASP A 10 -9.65 1.22 5.18
CA ASP A 10 -10.95 1.88 5.33
C ASP A 10 -11.11 3.11 4.41
N LEU A 11 -10.07 3.48 3.67
CA LEU A 11 -10.15 4.56 2.69
C LEU A 11 -11.03 4.13 1.49
N PRO A 12 -11.58 5.07 0.72
CA PRO A 12 -12.25 4.74 -0.54
C PRO A 12 -11.27 4.15 -1.56
N ARG A 13 -11.81 3.62 -2.67
CA ARG A 13 -11.00 3.19 -3.82
C ARG A 13 -10.23 4.39 -4.38
N ILE A 14 -8.93 4.23 -4.66
CA ILE A 14 -8.10 5.29 -5.24
C ILE A 14 -7.77 4.90 -6.67
N MET A 15 -8.25 5.68 -7.64
CA MET A 15 -8.02 5.43 -9.07
C MET A 15 -7.06 6.46 -9.64
N HIS A 16 -6.08 6.01 -10.41
CA HIS A 16 -5.20 6.88 -11.19
C HIS A 16 -4.80 6.16 -12.49
N ASP A 17 -4.93 6.84 -13.63
CA ASP A 17 -4.65 6.29 -14.96
C ASP A 17 -5.27 4.90 -15.21
N GLY A 18 -6.53 4.73 -14.80
CA GLY A 18 -7.28 3.49 -14.97
C GLY A 18 -6.85 2.33 -14.06
N ARG A 19 -5.90 2.53 -13.14
CA ARG A 19 -5.44 1.53 -12.17
C ARG A 19 -5.97 1.82 -10.78
N ASP A 20 -6.21 0.75 -10.02
CA ASP A 20 -6.69 0.79 -8.64
C ASP A 20 -5.53 0.73 -7.64
N TYR A 21 -5.55 1.60 -6.64
CA TYR A 21 -4.50 1.74 -5.65
C TYR A 21 -5.07 1.71 -4.23
N PHE A 22 -4.19 1.39 -3.28
CA PHE A 22 -4.41 1.68 -1.88
C PHE A 22 -3.27 2.53 -1.32
N LEU A 23 -3.60 3.30 -0.29
CA LEU A 23 -2.60 4.09 0.42
C LEU A 23 -1.79 3.18 1.34
N LEU A 24 -0.47 3.25 1.24
CA LEU A 24 0.48 2.63 2.14
C LEU A 24 1.24 3.74 2.86
N SER A 25 1.23 3.72 4.18
CA SER A 25 2.19 4.47 4.99
C SER A 25 3.32 3.55 5.41
N HIS A 26 4.55 3.98 5.25
CA HIS A 26 5.75 3.23 5.64
C HIS A 26 6.89 4.21 5.91
N HIS A 27 7.50 4.14 7.10
CA HIS A 27 8.57 5.04 7.55
C HIS A 27 8.30 6.54 7.30
N GLY A 28 7.09 6.99 7.68
CA GLY A 28 6.68 8.39 7.56
C GLY A 28 6.39 8.88 6.14
N ALA A 29 6.51 8.02 5.13
CA ALA A 29 6.20 8.34 3.74
C ALA A 29 4.89 7.66 3.29
N LEU A 30 4.19 8.32 2.36
CA LEU A 30 2.95 7.81 1.76
C LEU A 30 3.20 7.34 0.32
N TYR A 31 2.59 6.21 -0.02
CA TYR A 31 2.67 5.58 -1.32
C TYR A 31 1.29 5.16 -1.81
N LEU A 32 1.04 5.28 -3.11
CA LEU A 32 -0.05 4.59 -3.80
C LEU A 32 0.50 3.29 -4.36
N VAL A 33 0.13 2.17 -3.73
CA VAL A 33 0.53 0.82 -4.18
C VAL A 33 -0.61 0.23 -4.99
N HIS A 34 -0.29 -0.35 -6.14
CA HIS A 34 -1.28 -1.02 -7.00
C HIS A 34 -2.02 -2.08 -6.17
N ASN A 35 -3.36 -2.02 -6.15
CA ASN A 35 -4.24 -2.89 -5.36
C ASN A 35 -4.37 -4.29 -6.00
N HIS A 36 -3.24 -4.93 -6.24
CA HIS A 36 -3.12 -6.17 -6.99
C HIS A 36 -1.98 -7.01 -6.43
N CYS A 37 -2.35 -8.14 -5.83
CA CYS A 37 -1.41 -9.10 -5.28
C CYS A 37 -0.51 -9.68 -6.39
N PRO A 38 0.83 -9.64 -6.25
CA PRO A 38 1.75 -10.18 -7.25
C PRO A 38 1.54 -11.66 -7.60
N HIS A 39 0.93 -12.46 -6.71
CA HIS A 39 0.64 -13.87 -6.96
C HIS A 39 -0.43 -14.06 -8.05
N ARG A 40 -1.68 -13.62 -7.80
CA ARG A 40 -2.84 -13.85 -8.69
C ARG A 40 -3.85 -12.70 -8.70
N GLY A 41 -3.40 -11.49 -8.38
CA GLY A 41 -4.20 -10.27 -8.54
C GLY A 41 -5.26 -9.99 -7.48
N GLY A 42 -5.27 -10.73 -6.37
CA GLY A 42 -6.14 -10.44 -5.24
C GLY A 42 -5.95 -9.01 -4.67
N PRO A 43 -7.00 -8.36 -4.16
CA PRO A 43 -6.93 -6.98 -3.69
C PRO A 43 -6.17 -6.86 -2.36
N LEU A 44 -4.92 -6.38 -2.41
CA LEU A 44 -4.05 -6.23 -1.24
C LEU A 44 -4.61 -5.25 -0.20
N LYS A 45 -5.40 -4.26 -0.62
CA LYS A 45 -6.06 -3.28 0.25
C LYS A 45 -6.90 -3.93 1.35
N PHE A 46 -7.52 -5.07 1.06
CA PHE A 46 -8.35 -5.80 2.02
C PHE A 46 -7.55 -6.81 2.85
N GLY A 47 -6.22 -6.77 2.78
CA GLY A 47 -5.31 -7.56 3.60
C GLY A 47 -5.14 -7.02 5.01
N TYR A 48 -4.03 -7.38 5.63
CA TYR A 48 -3.60 -6.83 6.93
C TYR A 48 -2.06 -6.76 6.97
N VAL A 49 -1.50 -6.02 7.92
CA VAL A 49 -0.06 -6.02 8.21
C VAL A 49 0.18 -6.98 9.36
N ASN A 50 1.08 -7.96 9.19
CA ASN A 50 1.40 -8.94 10.22
C ASN A 50 2.49 -8.43 11.18
N ASP A 51 2.86 -9.25 12.16
CA ASP A 51 3.85 -8.89 13.19
C ASP A 51 5.27 -8.68 12.64
N MET A 52 5.54 -9.14 11.41
CA MET A 52 6.78 -8.94 10.67
C MET A 52 6.73 -7.72 9.74
N ASP A 53 5.74 -6.84 9.91
CA ASP A 53 5.50 -5.64 9.11
C ASP A 53 5.26 -5.91 7.61
N ALA A 54 4.84 -7.13 7.27
CA ALA A 54 4.51 -7.53 5.90
C ALA A 54 3.00 -7.42 5.62
N ILE A 55 2.66 -6.98 4.42
CA ILE A 55 1.29 -6.91 3.92
C ILE A 55 0.86 -8.31 3.49
N VAL A 56 -0.14 -8.87 4.16
CA VAL A 56 -0.70 -10.19 3.88
C VAL A 56 -1.93 -10.07 2.99
N CYS A 57 -1.89 -10.69 1.82
CA CYS A 57 -3.02 -10.77 0.91
C CYS A 57 -4.17 -11.59 1.54
N PRO A 58 -5.42 -11.09 1.54
CA PRO A 58 -6.53 -11.79 2.19
C PRO A 58 -6.98 -13.05 1.43
N MET A 59 -6.60 -13.18 0.15
CA MET A 59 -7.07 -14.28 -0.70
C MET A 59 -6.34 -15.59 -0.41
N HIS A 60 -5.01 -15.56 -0.31
CA HIS A 60 -4.16 -16.76 -0.24
C HIS A 60 -3.04 -16.64 0.81
N GLY A 61 -3.10 -15.66 1.70
CA GLY A 61 -2.14 -15.50 2.80
C GLY A 61 -0.71 -15.15 2.40
N ASN A 62 -0.44 -14.83 1.13
CA ASN A 62 0.89 -14.43 0.69
C ASN A 62 1.28 -13.11 1.36
N ALA A 63 2.46 -13.07 1.96
CA ALA A 63 3.00 -11.90 2.65
C ALA A 63 4.08 -11.22 1.81
N TYR A 64 4.04 -9.89 1.75
CA TYR A 64 5.00 -9.07 1.01
C TYR A 64 5.50 -7.93 1.90
N SER A 65 6.81 -7.69 1.92
CA SER A 65 7.34 -6.52 2.62
C SER A 65 6.88 -5.22 1.96
N ALA A 66 6.74 -4.16 2.75
CA ALA A 66 6.40 -2.84 2.25
C ALA A 66 7.41 -2.36 1.21
N GLU A 67 8.71 -2.53 1.46
CA GLU A 67 9.79 -2.15 0.55
C GLU A 67 9.70 -2.90 -0.78
N GLY A 68 9.33 -4.18 -0.74
CA GLY A 68 9.14 -5.00 -1.93
C GLY A 68 8.01 -4.48 -2.81
N LEU A 69 6.91 -4.04 -2.21
CA LEU A 69 5.80 -3.41 -2.93
C LEU A 69 6.17 -1.99 -3.41
N ILE A 70 6.91 -1.22 -2.62
CA ILE A 70 7.36 0.15 -2.95
C ILE A 70 8.29 0.17 -4.17
N LYS A 71 9.18 -0.82 -4.31
CA LYS A 71 10.12 -0.92 -5.44
C LYS A 71 9.47 -1.27 -6.78
N ARG A 72 8.18 -1.63 -6.81
CA ARG A 72 7.49 -1.98 -8.05
C ARG A 72 7.26 -0.73 -8.89
N ALA A 73 7.49 -0.83 -10.20
CA ALA A 73 7.29 0.28 -11.14
C ALA A 73 5.85 0.85 -11.14
N SER A 74 4.87 0.07 -10.66
CA SER A 74 3.49 0.52 -10.52
C SER A 74 3.25 1.39 -9.29
N THR A 75 4.18 1.50 -8.35
CA THR A 75 3.96 2.22 -7.09
C THR A 75 4.35 3.68 -7.25
N LEU A 76 3.49 4.57 -6.76
CA LEU A 76 3.70 6.02 -6.81
C LEU A 76 4.01 6.53 -5.40
N ARG A 77 5.05 7.36 -5.25
CA ARG A 77 5.32 8.06 -3.99
C ARG A 77 4.52 9.37 -3.98
N LEU A 78 3.73 9.59 -2.95
CA LEU A 78 2.99 10.85 -2.79
C LEU A 78 3.91 11.91 -2.19
N GLN A 79 3.86 13.11 -2.76
CA GLN A 79 4.47 14.30 -2.17
C GLN A 79 3.39 15.09 -1.44
N ILE A 80 3.53 15.24 -0.12
CA ILE A 80 2.67 16.12 0.65
C ILE A 80 3.25 17.53 0.52
N MET A 81 2.50 18.42 -0.11
CA MET A 81 2.84 19.84 -0.17
C MET A 81 1.98 20.58 0.86
N GLU A 82 2.62 21.32 1.75
CA GLU A 82 1.87 22.23 2.62
C GLU A 82 1.32 23.37 1.77
N ARG A 83 0.03 23.65 1.91
CA ARG A 83 -0.57 24.81 1.27
C ARG A 83 -0.18 26.04 2.09
N THR A 84 0.77 26.82 1.60
CA THR A 84 0.99 28.17 2.13
C THR A 84 -0.29 28.98 1.88
N GLY A 85 -0.88 29.52 2.95
CA GLY A 85 -2.06 30.37 2.89
C GLY A 85 -1.78 31.72 2.23
#